data_AF-A0A5J4UJW2-F1
#
_entry.id   AF-A0A5J4UJW2-F1
#
_cell.length_a   1.000
_cell.length_b   1.000
_cell.length_c   1.000
_cell.angle_alpha   90.00
_cell.angle_beta   90.00
_cell.angle_gamma   90.00
#
_symmetry.space_group_name_H-M   'P 1'
#
loop_
_entity.id
_entity.type
_entity.pdbx_description
1 polymer ?
#
loop_
_entity_poly.entity_id
_entity_poly.type
_entity_poly.pdbx_seq_one_letter_code
_entity_poly.pdbx_strand_id
1 'polypeptide(L)'
;MPPKKAQKVAPVKKAKPKTSISEFIDSKKPYIHKGQQVQPRNVNKIPYILDELKLSEAVKKLGPGSSKQRQDYVNQVRQYDPNITHGEVEAAFEGMKGATRRQRHFGGIDPNDLIEYYRDLDEHMRGVHDPLQGVYRNAAMSDQSL
;
A
#
# COMPACT_ATOMS: atom_id res chain seq x y z
N MET A 1 -13.23 53.58 4.87
CA MET A 1 -13.14 52.33 4.08
C MET A 1 -12.79 51.19 5.02
N PRO A 2 -13.57 50.10 5.13
CA PRO A 2 -13.18 48.96 5.96
C PRO A 2 -12.26 48.00 5.17
N PRO A 3 -11.30 47.31 5.83
CA PRO A 3 -10.43 46.35 5.16
C PRO A 3 -11.19 45.04 4.85
N LYS A 4 -11.03 44.55 3.62
CA LYS A 4 -11.60 43.28 3.12
C LYS A 4 -11.05 42.10 3.93
N LYS A 5 -11.96 41.26 4.46
CA LYS A 5 -11.63 39.99 5.11
C LYS A 5 -10.93 39.06 4.13
N ALA A 6 -9.77 38.52 4.52
CA ALA A 6 -9.08 37.47 3.79
C ALA A 6 -9.95 36.21 3.73
N GLN A 7 -10.30 35.79 2.51
CA GLN A 7 -11.06 34.58 2.26
C GLN A 7 -10.15 33.37 2.55
N LYS A 8 -10.47 32.63 3.62
CA LYS A 8 -9.82 31.36 3.94
C LYS A 8 -10.22 30.34 2.88
N VAL A 9 -9.35 30.12 1.90
CA VAL A 9 -9.48 29.00 0.95
C VAL A 9 -9.29 27.70 1.72
N ALA A 10 -10.31 26.84 1.70
CA ALA A 10 -10.22 25.50 2.26
C ALA A 10 -9.09 24.72 1.54
N PRO A 11 -8.35 23.84 2.24
CA PRO A 11 -7.34 23.04 1.58
C PRO A 11 -8.05 22.10 0.61
N VAL A 12 -7.79 22.30 -0.68
CA VAL A 12 -8.14 21.35 -1.73
C VAL A 12 -7.56 20.01 -1.31
N LYS A 13 -8.42 19.00 -1.08
CA LYS A 13 -8.00 17.61 -0.93
C LYS A 13 -7.32 17.21 -2.25
N LYS A 14 -6.02 17.46 -2.37
CA LYS A 14 -5.22 16.95 -3.46
C LYS A 14 -5.31 15.43 -3.35
N ALA A 15 -5.95 14.78 -4.32
CA ALA A 15 -5.75 13.36 -4.54
C ALA A 15 -4.23 13.16 -4.57
N LYS A 16 -3.68 12.41 -3.59
CA LYS A 16 -2.27 12.07 -3.62
C LYS A 16 -2.03 11.36 -4.96
N PRO A 17 -1.09 11.82 -5.80
CA PRO A 17 -0.95 11.25 -7.12
C PRO A 17 -0.58 9.78 -6.97
N LYS A 18 -1.41 8.86 -7.45
CA LYS A 18 -1.07 7.42 -7.58
C LYS A 18 0.29 7.26 -8.31
N THR A 19 0.55 8.15 -9.26
CA THR A 19 1.84 8.34 -9.96
C THR A 19 3.03 8.50 -9.01
N SER A 20 2.88 9.22 -7.90
CA SER A 20 3.97 9.42 -6.92
C SER A 20 4.29 8.17 -6.09
N ILE A 21 3.31 7.29 -5.85
CA ILE A 21 3.52 6.06 -5.09
C ILE A 21 4.20 5.01 -5.97
N SER A 22 3.74 4.82 -7.21
CA SER A 22 4.37 3.90 -8.16
C SER A 22 5.82 4.28 -8.45
N GLU A 23 6.07 5.56 -8.79
CA GLU A 23 7.42 6.07 -9.04
C GLU A 23 8.33 5.95 -7.81
N PHE A 24 7.78 6.19 -6.61
CA PHE A 24 8.52 5.99 -5.37
C PHE A 24 8.90 4.53 -5.14
N ILE A 25 7.96 3.60 -5.35
CA ILE A 25 8.21 2.17 -5.17
C ILE A 25 9.27 1.68 -6.15
N ASP A 26 9.18 2.09 -7.42
CA ASP A 26 10.07 1.63 -8.48
C ASP A 26 11.47 2.25 -8.40
N SER A 27 11.59 3.47 -7.87
CA SER A 27 12.90 4.14 -7.68
C SER A 27 13.67 3.66 -6.44
N LYS A 28 13.01 2.96 -5.51
CA LYS A 28 13.61 2.54 -4.24
C LYS A 28 14.50 1.30 -4.41
N LYS A 29 15.79 1.47 -4.13
CA LYS A 29 16.77 0.37 -4.16
C LYS A 29 16.62 -0.58 -2.95
N PRO A 30 16.92 -1.88 -3.12
CA PRO A 30 17.05 -2.82 -2.00
C PRO A 30 18.01 -2.32 -0.92
N TYR A 31 17.74 -2.67 0.34
CA TYR A 31 18.56 -2.26 1.48
C TYR A 31 18.72 -3.40 2.49
N ILE A 32 19.62 -3.25 3.46
CA ILE A 32 19.84 -4.24 4.53
C ILE A 32 19.01 -3.88 5.76
N HIS A 33 18.16 -4.80 6.19
CA HIS A 33 17.41 -4.74 7.44
C HIS A 33 17.81 -5.92 8.33
N LYS A 34 18.44 -5.65 9.48
CA LYS A 34 18.86 -6.67 10.46
C LYS A 34 19.63 -7.85 9.84
N GLY A 35 20.55 -7.54 8.92
CA GLY A 35 21.38 -8.54 8.24
C GLY A 35 20.70 -9.25 7.06
N GLN A 36 19.44 -8.92 6.75
CA GLN A 36 18.73 -9.46 5.60
C GLN A 36 18.57 -8.40 4.51
N GLN A 37 18.79 -8.77 3.26
CA GLN A 37 18.46 -7.91 2.12
C GLN A 37 16.94 -7.89 1.95
N VAL A 38 16.36 -6.70 1.87
CA VAL A 38 14.91 -6.51 1.73
C VAL A 38 14.60 -5.68 0.50
N GLN A 39 13.52 -6.06 -0.21
CA GLN A 39 13.03 -5.32 -1.36
C GLN A 39 11.92 -4.34 -0.92
N PRO A 40 12.08 -3.02 -1.14
CA PRO A 40 11.07 -2.03 -0.80
C PRO A 40 9.69 -2.34 -1.39
N ARG A 41 9.64 -2.89 -2.61
CA ARG A 41 8.38 -3.29 -3.26
C ARG A 41 7.60 -4.33 -2.44
N ASN A 42 8.29 -5.33 -1.89
CA ASN A 42 7.67 -6.34 -1.05
C ASN A 42 7.26 -5.74 0.31
N VAL A 43 8.12 -4.92 0.91
CA VAL A 43 7.83 -4.19 2.16
C VAL A 43 6.58 -3.32 2.03
N ASN A 44 6.43 -2.59 0.93
CA ASN A 44 5.30 -1.70 0.66
C ASN A 44 3.99 -2.45 0.34
N LYS A 45 4.06 -3.71 -0.11
CA LYS A 45 2.90 -4.57 -0.36
C LYS A 45 2.28 -5.13 0.93
N ILE A 46 3.08 -5.29 1.98
CA ILE A 46 2.64 -5.94 3.22
C ILE A 46 1.45 -5.24 3.91
N PRO A 47 1.33 -3.90 3.97
CA PRO A 47 0.13 -3.24 4.49
C PRO A 47 -1.18 -3.73 3.84
N TYR A 48 -1.19 -3.92 2.52
CA TYR A 48 -2.34 -4.48 1.80
C TYR A 48 -2.63 -5.92 2.22
N ILE A 49 -1.60 -6.77 2.30
CA ILE A 49 -1.76 -8.17 2.74
C ILE A 49 -2.31 -8.24 4.17
N LEU A 50 -1.83 -7.37 5.07
CA LEU A 50 -2.34 -7.30 6.44
C LEU A 50 -3.80 -6.86 6.51
N ASP A 51 -4.24 -6.00 5.59
CA ASP A 51 -5.64 -5.57 5.50
C ASP A 51 -6.57 -6.68 4.98
N GLU A 52 -6.10 -7.44 3.98
CA GLU A 52 -6.77 -8.64 3.47
C GLU A 52 -6.92 -9.71 4.57
N LEU A 53 -5.84 -9.95 5.32
CA LEU A 53 -5.83 -10.91 6.45
C LEU A 53 -6.51 -10.38 7.72
N LYS A 54 -7.00 -9.14 7.74
CA LYS A 54 -7.59 -8.48 8.93
C LYS A 54 -6.64 -8.42 10.14
N LEU A 55 -5.34 -8.27 9.89
CA LEU A 55 -4.27 -8.19 10.89
C LEU A 55 -3.72 -6.77 11.12
N SER A 56 -4.08 -5.78 10.29
CA SER A 56 -3.54 -4.42 10.36
C SER A 56 -3.56 -3.78 11.76
N GLU A 57 -4.67 -3.91 12.48
CA GLU A 57 -4.80 -3.38 13.84
C GLU A 57 -4.09 -4.22 14.89
N ALA A 58 -3.99 -5.54 14.68
CA ALA A 58 -3.28 -6.44 15.59
C ALA A 58 -1.77 -6.17 15.56
N VAL A 59 -1.20 -5.93 14.38
CA VAL A 59 0.23 -5.61 14.21
C VAL A 59 0.61 -4.30 14.90
N LYS A 60 -0.25 -3.26 14.84
CA LYS A 60 -0.03 -1.98 15.54
C LYS A 60 0.03 -2.14 17.06
N LYS A 61 -0.70 -3.12 17.60
CA LYS A 61 -0.78 -3.41 19.03
C LYS A 61 0.31 -4.37 19.54
N LEU A 62 1.17 -4.90 18.65
CA LEU A 62 2.27 -5.80 19.05
C LEU A 62 3.28 -5.10 19.97
N GLY A 63 3.26 -5.50 21.24
CA GLY A 63 4.22 -5.08 22.25
C GLY A 63 5.55 -5.85 22.19
N PRO A 64 6.52 -5.48 23.04
CA PRO A 64 7.81 -6.17 23.13
C PRO A 64 7.72 -7.64 23.61
N GLY A 65 6.63 -8.04 24.29
CA GLY A 65 6.43 -9.40 24.80
C GLY A 65 5.66 -10.36 23.87
N SER A 66 5.19 -9.91 22.71
CA SER A 66 4.30 -10.69 21.83
C SER A 66 5.06 -11.49 20.77
N SER A 67 6.17 -12.14 21.13
CA SER A 67 7.07 -12.83 20.18
C SER A 67 6.36 -13.92 19.38
N LYS A 68 5.53 -14.74 20.05
CA LYS A 68 4.76 -15.81 19.40
C LYS A 68 3.73 -15.26 18.41
N GLN A 69 2.91 -14.31 18.83
CA GLN A 69 1.91 -13.66 17.95
C GLN A 69 2.57 -12.98 16.76
N ARG A 70 3.71 -12.31 16.98
CA ARG A 70 4.50 -11.69 15.91
C ARG A 70 4.94 -12.74 14.90
N GLN A 71 5.49 -13.86 15.36
CA GLN A 71 5.91 -14.95 14.47
C GLN A 71 4.74 -15.55 13.70
N ASP A 72 3.58 -15.70 14.34
CA ASP A 72 2.36 -16.21 13.70
C ASP A 72 1.91 -15.27 12.57
N TYR A 73 1.88 -13.96 12.81
CA TYR A 73 1.53 -12.98 11.77
C TYR A 73 2.55 -12.95 10.64
N VAL A 74 3.85 -13.07 10.95
CA VAL A 74 4.88 -13.18 9.91
C VAL A 74 4.65 -14.42 9.05
N ASN A 75 4.34 -15.56 9.67
CA ASN A 75 4.06 -16.79 8.94
C ASN A 75 2.79 -16.66 8.07
N GLN A 76 1.72 -16.03 8.55
CA GLN A 76 0.50 -15.80 7.78
C GLN A 76 0.74 -14.92 6.55
N VAL A 77 1.52 -13.84 6.68
CA VAL A 77 1.89 -12.98 5.53
C VAL A 77 2.69 -13.77 4.49
N ARG A 78 3.61 -14.63 4.93
CA ARG A 78 4.42 -15.47 4.04
C ARG A 78 3.64 -16.62 3.40
N GLN A 79 2.58 -17.09 4.05
CA GLN A 79 1.65 -18.05 3.45
C GLN A 79 0.78 -17.38 2.37
N TYR A 80 0.41 -16.12 2.58
CA TYR A 80 -0.34 -15.34 1.60
C TYR A 80 0.50 -15.01 0.35
N ASP A 81 1.77 -14.63 0.53
CA ASP A 81 2.71 -14.39 -0.56
C ASP A 81 4.07 -15.05 -0.26
N PRO A 82 4.34 -16.26 -0.80
CA PRO A 82 5.57 -17.02 -0.55
C PRO A 82 6.85 -16.32 -1.00
N ASN A 83 6.75 -15.31 -1.88
CA ASN A 83 7.92 -14.55 -2.35
C ASN A 83 8.40 -13.53 -1.31
N ILE A 84 7.60 -13.26 -0.28
CA ILE A 84 7.95 -12.33 0.80
C ILE A 84 8.80 -13.04 1.85
N THR A 85 9.93 -12.43 2.17
CA THR A 85 10.88 -12.94 3.17
C THR A 85 10.51 -12.50 4.58
N HIS A 86 11.01 -13.22 5.59
CA HIS A 86 10.81 -12.86 6.99
C HIS A 86 11.27 -11.42 7.30
N GLY A 87 12.42 -11.00 6.79
CA GLY A 87 12.97 -9.66 7.00
C GLY A 87 12.14 -8.55 6.36
N GLU A 88 11.46 -8.82 5.24
CA GLU A 88 10.55 -7.86 4.61
C GLU A 88 9.30 -7.64 5.47
N VAL A 89 8.72 -8.73 6.02
CA VAL A 89 7.58 -8.60 6.94
C VAL A 89 7.97 -7.84 8.20
N GLU A 90 9.14 -8.14 8.76
CA GLU A 90 9.62 -7.47 9.96
C GLU A 90 9.94 -5.98 9.73
N ALA A 91 10.50 -5.64 8.57
CA ALA A 91 10.69 -4.25 8.15
C ALA A 91 9.35 -3.51 8.04
N ALA A 92 8.33 -4.13 7.44
CA ALA A 92 7.00 -3.52 7.36
C ALA A 92 6.37 -3.34 8.74
N PHE A 93 6.46 -4.33 9.63
CA PHE A 93 5.95 -4.23 11.01
C PHE A 93 6.61 -3.07 11.76
N GLU A 94 7.91 -2.84 11.56
CA GLU A 94 8.57 -1.66 12.12
C GLU A 94 8.09 -0.36 11.49
N GLY A 95 7.87 -0.33 10.17
CA GLY A 95 7.30 0.82 9.44
C GLY A 95 5.92 1.25 9.97
N MET A 96 5.11 0.30 10.44
CA MET A 96 3.77 0.55 10.98
C MET A 96 3.76 1.22 12.38
N LYS A 97 4.89 1.22 13.11
CA LYS A 97 4.95 1.63 14.53
C LYS A 97 5.16 3.14 14.77
N GLY A 98 5.34 3.96 13.73
CA GLY A 98 5.42 5.42 13.90
C GLY A 98 6.09 6.15 12.74
N ALA A 99 5.96 7.48 12.71
CA ALA A 99 6.37 8.33 11.58
C ALA A 99 7.85 8.17 11.18
N THR A 100 8.79 8.14 12.13
CA THR A 100 10.21 7.97 11.82
C THR A 100 10.51 6.61 11.19
N ARG A 101 9.85 5.54 11.67
CA ARG A 101 10.04 4.18 11.13
C ARG A 101 9.35 4.04 9.78
N ARG A 102 8.17 4.65 9.61
CA ARG A 102 7.46 4.79 8.35
C ARG A 102 8.32 5.49 7.30
N GLN A 103 9.05 6.56 7.66
CA GLN A 103 9.98 7.21 6.75
C GLN A 103 11.07 6.26 6.25
N ARG A 104 11.59 5.40 7.13
CA ARG A 104 12.65 4.45 6.79
C ARG A 104 12.16 3.35 5.85
N HIS A 105 11.03 2.74 6.17
CA HIS A 105 10.55 1.53 5.48
C HIS A 105 9.62 1.83 4.29
N PHE A 106 8.78 2.85 4.41
CA PHE A 106 7.79 3.23 3.40
C PHE A 106 8.07 4.61 2.76
N GLY A 107 9.24 5.22 3.04
CA GLY A 107 9.58 6.55 2.53
C GLY A 107 8.67 7.69 3.00
N GLY A 108 7.88 7.45 4.04
CA GLY A 108 6.94 8.43 4.60
C GLY A 108 5.52 8.26 4.07
N ILE A 109 5.30 7.37 3.09
CA ILE A 109 3.97 7.07 2.58
C ILE A 109 3.11 6.47 3.70
N ASP A 110 1.85 6.90 3.77
CA ASP A 110 0.92 6.34 4.74
C ASP A 110 0.56 4.90 4.35
N PRO A 111 0.59 3.93 5.29
CA PRO A 111 0.17 2.56 5.01
C PRO A 111 -1.24 2.45 4.41
N ASN A 112 -2.16 3.36 4.74
CA ASN A 112 -3.49 3.38 4.14
C ASN A 112 -3.43 3.76 2.65
N ASP A 113 -2.56 4.69 2.26
CA ASP A 113 -2.37 5.01 0.84
C ASP A 113 -1.77 3.81 0.08
N LEU A 114 -0.89 3.02 0.73
CA LEU A 114 -0.36 1.78 0.16
C LEU A 114 -1.44 0.71 0.00
N ILE A 115 -2.33 0.57 0.99
CA ILE A 115 -3.47 -0.36 0.90
C ILE A 115 -4.36 0.00 -0.30
N GLU A 116 -4.74 1.27 -0.43
CA GLU A 116 -5.56 1.76 -1.56
C GLU A 116 -4.84 1.53 -2.89
N TYR A 117 -3.57 1.89 -2.99
CA TYR A 117 -2.77 1.71 -4.21
C TYR A 117 -2.72 0.25 -4.67
N TYR A 118 -2.41 -0.69 -3.75
CA TYR A 118 -2.32 -2.11 -4.12
C TYR A 118 -3.69 -2.75 -4.38
N ARG A 119 -4.76 -2.28 -3.72
CA ARG A 119 -6.13 -2.71 -4.03
C ARG A 119 -6.53 -2.30 -5.44
N ASP A 120 -6.31 -1.04 -5.81
CA ASP A 120 -6.58 -0.54 -7.15
C ASP A 120 -5.77 -1.30 -8.22
N LEU A 121 -4.50 -1.59 -7.94
CA LEU A 121 -3.66 -2.40 -8.83
C LEU A 121 -4.20 -3.82 -9.01
N ASP A 122 -4.61 -4.48 -7.93
CA ASP A 122 -5.14 -5.84 -7.98
C ASP A 122 -6.49 -5.89 -8.71
N GLU A 123 -7.39 -4.94 -8.44
CA GLU A 123 -8.65 -4.77 -9.17
C GLU A 123 -8.40 -4.54 -10.66
N HIS A 124 -7.44 -3.69 -11.02
CA HIS A 124 -7.09 -3.45 -12.41
C HIS A 124 -6.54 -4.71 -13.09
N MET A 125 -5.64 -5.46 -12.43
CA MET A 125 -5.12 -6.71 -12.97
C MET A 125 -6.21 -7.79 -13.12
N ARG A 126 -7.14 -7.88 -12.16
CA ARG A 126 -8.29 -8.80 -12.24
C ARG A 126 -9.26 -8.40 -13.35
N GLY A 127 -9.57 -7.12 -13.49
CA GLY A 127 -10.44 -6.59 -14.56
C GLY A 127 -9.84 -6.73 -15.96
N VAL A 128 -8.51 -6.70 -16.09
CA VAL A 128 -7.79 -7.03 -17.34
C VAL A 128 -7.92 -8.50 -17.71
N HIS A 129 -8.04 -9.40 -16.73
CA HIS A 129 -8.20 -10.84 -16.93
C HIS A 129 -9.65 -11.32 -16.93
N ASP A 130 -10.64 -10.44 -16.77
CA ASP A 130 -12.06 -10.76 -16.87
C ASP A 130 -12.53 -10.64 -18.33
N PRO A 131 -12.66 -11.75 -19.09
CA PRO A 131 -13.09 -11.70 -20.48
C PRO A 131 -14.51 -11.13 -20.64
N LEU A 132 -15.33 -11.02 -19.59
CA LEU A 132 -16.68 -10.48 -19.68
C LEU A 132 -16.72 -8.94 -19.65
N GLN A 133 -15.72 -8.27 -19.07
CA GLN A 133 -15.67 -6.79 -19.05
C GLN A 133 -15.18 -6.19 -20.37
N GLY A 134 -14.37 -6.92 -21.15
CA GLY A 134 -13.99 -6.52 -22.52
C GLY A 134 -15.16 -6.56 -23.51
N VAL A 135 -16.22 -7.32 -23.23
CA VAL A 135 -17.37 -7.50 -24.13
C VAL A 135 -18.31 -6.28 -24.09
N TYR A 136 -18.38 -5.55 -22.98
CA TYR A 136 -19.28 -4.37 -22.86
C TYR A 136 -18.68 -3.05 -23.36
N ARG A 137 -17.40 -3.00 -23.74
CA ARG A 137 -16.82 -1.78 -24.35
C ARG A 137 -17.14 -1.64 -25.83
N ASN A 138 -17.40 -2.75 -26.54
CA ASN A 138 -17.70 -2.73 -27.97
C ASN A 138 -19.19 -2.55 -28.28
N ALA A 139 -20.09 -2.80 -27.33
CA ALA A 139 -21.52 -2.60 -27.52
C ALA A 139 -21.91 -1.11 -27.59
N ALA A 140 -21.13 -0.21 -26.96
CA ALA A 140 -21.42 1.22 -26.95
C ALA A 140 -20.88 1.99 -28.19
N MET A 141 -20.16 1.33 -29.12
CA MET A 141 -19.68 1.95 -30.37
C MET A 141 -20.43 1.48 -31.63
N SER A 142 -21.38 0.55 -31.52
CA SER A 142 -22.13 0.04 -32.67
C SER A 142 -23.48 0.73 -32.93
N ASP A 143 -23.84 1.74 -32.12
CA ASP A 143 -25.11 2.49 -32.26
C ASP A 143 -24.89 3.93 -32.79
N GLN A 144 -23.83 4.13 -33.58
CA GLN A 144 -23.63 5.33 -34.40
C GLN A 144 -23.24 4.93 -35.83
N SER A 145 -24.18 4.34 -36.56
CA SER A 145 -24.20 4.36 -38.03
C SER A 145 -25.66 4.33 -38.47
N LEU A 146 -26.22 5.53 -38.66
CA LEU A 146 -27.45 5.75 -39.44
C LEU A 146 -27.15 5.50 -40.92
#